data_AF-A0A5B8SNJ4-F1
#
_entry.id   AF-A0A5B8SNJ4-F1
#
_cell.length_a   1.000
_cell.length_b   1.000
_cell.length_c   1.000
_cell.angle_alpha   90.00
_cell.angle_beta   90.00
_cell.angle_gamma   90.00
#
_symmetry.space_group_name_H-M   'P 1'
#
loop_
_entity.id
_entity.type
_entity.pdbx_description
1 polymer ?
#
loop_
_entity_poly.entity_id
_entity_poly.type
_entity_poly.pdbx_seq_one_letter_code
_entity_poly.pdbx_strand_id
1 'polypeptide(L)'
;MFMQWLNENSGAISAITGIITVFVWLFYAQLLYANYSRQTRPKLIVNRSAGKNLDSHCLISNMSSEAIYMTSVIGVVGVDEKTYVSDITDSLQGTQGSKDDSGISTFQGPISAGGYYLFSKFRNIISFVLDNDVKEQDKDGISCEEVDYIEIRVVAVYGSENKPVGFYRQFNLGKSGAETLLIPDTFTTLRMPRRKEQKWVKTWLSQIEPQE
;
A
#
# COMPACT_ATOMS: atom_id res chain seq x y z
N MET A 1 -5.54 43.20 -53.67
CA MET A 1 -5.73 41.78 -54.06
C MET A 1 -5.74 40.83 -52.87
N PHE A 2 -4.66 40.68 -52.08
CA PHE A 2 -4.63 39.76 -50.92
C PHE A 2 -5.71 40.07 -49.85
N MET A 3 -5.90 41.34 -49.49
CA MET A 3 -6.91 41.75 -48.51
C MET A 3 -8.36 41.52 -48.96
N GLN A 4 -8.65 41.53 -50.27
CA GLN A 4 -9.98 41.24 -50.81
C GLN A 4 -10.29 39.74 -50.76
N TRP A 5 -9.32 38.90 -51.13
CA TRP A 5 -9.44 37.44 -51.06
C TRP A 5 -9.66 36.95 -49.62
N LEU A 6 -8.97 37.58 -48.66
CA LEU A 6 -9.09 37.26 -47.24
C LEU A 6 -10.49 37.64 -46.69
N ASN A 7 -11.09 38.71 -47.20
CA ASN A 7 -12.44 39.13 -46.83
C ASN A 7 -13.52 38.22 -47.45
N GLU A 8 -13.38 37.82 -48.71
CA GLU A 8 -14.28 36.88 -49.39
C GLU A 8 -14.28 35.49 -48.75
N ASN A 9 -13.12 35.03 -48.28
CA ASN A 9 -12.97 33.72 -47.63
C ASN A 9 -12.96 33.80 -46.09
N SER A 10 -13.26 34.97 -45.52
CA SER A 10 -13.19 35.23 -44.08
C SER A 10 -14.02 34.25 -43.25
N GLY A 11 -15.19 33.86 -43.75
CA GLY A 11 -16.05 32.85 -43.12
C GLY A 11 -15.42 31.47 -43.05
N ALA A 12 -14.80 31.01 -44.15
CA ALA A 12 -14.12 29.71 -44.18
C ALA A 12 -12.85 29.72 -43.31
N ILE A 13 -12.07 30.80 -43.34
CA ILE A 13 -10.88 30.98 -42.49
C ILE A 13 -11.28 30.98 -41.01
N SER A 14 -12.38 31.66 -40.66
CA SER A 14 -12.89 31.69 -39.28
C SER A 14 -13.38 30.31 -38.83
N ALA A 15 -14.07 29.56 -39.71
CA ALA A 15 -14.51 28.19 -39.43
C ALA A 15 -13.32 27.25 -39.19
N ILE A 16 -12.30 27.30 -40.05
CA ILE A 16 -11.06 26.51 -39.90
C ILE A 16 -10.34 26.90 -38.60
N THR A 17 -10.22 28.19 -38.30
CA THR A 17 -9.59 28.68 -37.07
C THR A 17 -10.35 28.20 -35.83
N GLY A 18 -11.68 28.19 -35.88
CA GLY A 18 -12.53 27.63 -34.83
C GLY A 18 -12.29 26.14 -34.61
N ILE A 19 -12.24 25.36 -35.69
CA ILE A 19 -11.92 23.92 -35.64
C ILE A 19 -10.54 23.68 -35.04
N ILE A 20 -9.51 24.40 -35.50
CA ILE A 20 -8.14 24.31 -34.96
C ILE A 20 -8.12 24.65 -33.47
N THR A 21 -8.84 25.69 -33.06
CA THR A 21 -8.92 26.10 -31.65
C THR A 21 -9.53 24.98 -30.80
N VAL A 22 -10.61 24.34 -31.26
CA VAL A 22 -11.21 23.18 -30.56
C VAL A 22 -10.23 22.01 -30.48
N PHE A 23 -9.47 21.72 -31.54
CA PHE A 23 -8.44 20.67 -31.51
C PHE A 23 -7.33 20.96 -30.49
N VAL A 24 -6.87 22.21 -30.41
CA VAL A 24 -5.90 22.64 -29.40
C VAL A 24 -6.46 22.42 -28.00
N TRP A 25 -7.72 22.81 -27.74
CA TRP A 25 -8.37 22.55 -26.46
C TRP A 25 -8.51 21.06 -26.14
N LEU A 26 -8.87 20.22 -27.11
CA LEU A 26 -8.95 18.77 -26.91
C LEU A 26 -7.57 18.17 -26.59
N PHE A 27 -6.53 18.62 -27.26
CA PHE A 27 -5.15 18.21 -26.98
C PHE A 27 -4.73 18.59 -25.56
N TYR A 28 -4.99 19.84 -25.14
CA TYR A 28 -4.71 20.28 -23.77
C TYR A 28 -5.53 19.50 -22.74
N ALA A 29 -6.82 19.26 -23.00
CA ALA A 29 -7.67 18.46 -22.13
C ALA A 29 -7.15 17.02 -21.98
N GLN A 30 -6.70 16.42 -23.08
CA GLN A 30 -6.09 15.09 -23.05
C GLN A 30 -4.78 15.07 -22.23
N LEU A 31 -3.92 16.07 -22.39
CA LEU A 31 -2.66 16.17 -21.66
C LEU A 31 -2.90 16.35 -20.15
N LEU A 32 -3.85 17.21 -19.79
CA LEU A 32 -4.24 17.45 -18.40
C LEU A 32 -4.84 16.19 -17.78
N TYR A 33 -5.74 15.51 -18.49
CA TYR A 33 -6.34 14.26 -18.04
C TYR A 33 -5.30 13.15 -17.83
N ALA A 34 -4.37 12.99 -18.76
CA ALA A 34 -3.30 11.99 -18.65
C ALA A 34 -2.40 12.25 -17.44
N ASN A 35 -2.09 13.52 -17.18
CA ASN A 35 -1.29 13.92 -16.02
C ASN A 35 -2.05 13.66 -14.71
N TYR A 36 -3.32 14.07 -14.64
CA TYR A 36 -4.19 13.86 -13.49
C TYR A 36 -4.38 12.37 -13.15
N SER A 37 -4.64 11.53 -14.15
CA SER A 37 -4.85 10.08 -13.95
C SER A 37 -3.60 9.34 -13.46
N ARG A 38 -2.40 9.84 -13.81
CA ARG A 38 -1.13 9.23 -13.39
C ARG A 38 -0.78 9.58 -11.95
N GLN A 39 -1.12 10.79 -11.50
CA GLN A 39 -0.79 11.27 -10.15
C GLN A 39 -1.72 10.72 -9.07
N THR A 40 -3.01 10.53 -9.39
CA THR A 40 -4.03 10.14 -8.40
C THR A 40 -4.05 8.65 -8.01
N ARG A 41 -3.05 7.85 -8.40
CA ARG A 41 -3.02 6.43 -8.04
C ARG A 41 -2.32 6.23 -6.70
N PRO A 42 -3.00 5.72 -5.67
CA PRO A 42 -2.36 5.44 -4.39
C PRO A 42 -1.34 4.31 -4.56
N LYS A 43 -0.17 4.51 -3.95
CA LYS A 43 0.98 3.61 -3.97
C LYS A 43 1.63 3.57 -2.59
N LEU A 44 1.42 2.45 -1.88
CA LEU A 44 2.18 2.11 -0.68
C LEU A 44 3.23 1.06 -1.01
N ILE A 45 4.39 1.17 -0.36
CA ILE A 45 5.44 0.16 -0.42
C ILE A 45 5.66 -0.37 1.00
N VAL A 46 5.41 -1.66 1.18
CA VAL A 46 5.85 -2.44 2.32
C VAL A 46 7.20 -3.06 1.97
N ASN A 47 8.22 -2.89 2.79
CA ASN A 47 9.55 -3.45 2.58
C ASN A 47 10.19 -3.78 3.92
N ARG A 48 11.38 -4.37 3.88
CA ARG A 48 12.25 -4.52 5.05
C ARG A 48 13.28 -3.40 5.11
N SER A 49 13.61 -2.97 6.32
CA SER A 49 14.64 -1.98 6.62
C SER A 49 15.77 -2.61 7.42
N ALA A 50 17.00 -2.17 7.14
CA ALA A 50 18.21 -2.53 7.88
C ALA A 50 18.57 -4.03 7.94
N GLY A 51 18.19 -4.85 6.94
CA GLY A 51 18.64 -6.25 6.88
C GLY A 51 17.90 -7.13 5.89
N LYS A 52 18.30 -8.40 5.82
CA LYS A 52 17.63 -9.47 5.05
C LYS A 52 17.06 -10.57 5.94
N ASN A 53 17.37 -10.57 7.23
CA ASN A 53 16.94 -11.59 8.21
C ASN A 53 15.70 -11.12 8.98
N LEU A 54 15.21 -11.98 9.88
CA LEU A 54 14.03 -11.70 10.72
C LEU A 54 14.20 -10.51 11.67
N ASP A 55 15.44 -10.07 11.92
CA ASP A 55 15.73 -8.91 12.75
C ASP A 55 15.63 -7.57 12.00
N SER A 56 15.32 -7.61 10.69
CA SER A 56 14.98 -6.43 9.92
C SER A 56 13.62 -5.87 10.33
N HIS A 57 13.49 -4.54 10.28
CA HIS A 57 12.25 -3.85 10.59
C HIS A 57 11.30 -3.85 9.39
N CYS A 58 10.00 -3.97 9.62
CA CYS A 58 9.02 -3.75 8.56
C CYS A 58 8.88 -2.24 8.31
N LEU A 59 8.97 -1.82 7.05
CA LEU A 59 8.88 -0.43 6.61
C LEU A 59 7.68 -0.27 5.70
N ILE A 60 6.77 0.63 6.05
CA ILE A 60 5.60 0.97 5.23
C ILE A 60 5.75 2.42 4.79
N SER A 61 5.84 2.66 3.49
CA SER A 61 6.13 4.00 2.93
C SER A 61 5.10 4.43 1.91
N ASN A 62 4.69 5.70 1.98
CA ASN A 62 3.76 6.31 1.05
C ASN A 62 4.50 6.90 -0.14
N MET A 63 4.30 6.28 -1.31
CA MET A 63 4.85 6.72 -2.60
C MET A 63 3.78 7.33 -3.51
N SER A 64 2.64 7.72 -2.93
CA SER A 64 1.58 8.47 -3.61
C SER A 64 1.92 9.97 -3.63
N SER A 65 1.25 10.73 -4.49
CA SER A 65 1.42 12.19 -4.55
C SER A 65 0.78 12.92 -3.37
N GLU A 66 -0.22 12.31 -2.73
CA GLU A 66 -0.94 12.88 -1.58
C GLU A 66 -0.79 11.98 -0.34
N ALA A 67 -1.21 12.50 0.82
CA ALA A 67 -1.22 11.74 2.05
C ALA A 67 -2.19 10.55 1.97
N ILE A 68 -1.78 9.41 2.52
CA ILE A 68 -2.62 8.23 2.69
C ILE A 68 -2.90 8.06 4.17
N TYR A 69 -4.16 7.89 4.56
CA TYR A 69 -4.52 7.55 5.93
C TYR A 69 -4.49 6.04 6.12
N MET A 70 -3.51 5.53 6.87
CA MET A 70 -3.44 4.10 7.19
C MET A 70 -4.40 3.79 8.32
N THR A 71 -5.31 2.83 8.10
CA THR A 71 -6.34 2.46 9.07
C THR A 71 -5.94 1.22 9.85
N SER A 72 -5.40 0.21 9.17
CA SER A 72 -4.97 -1.03 9.84
C SER A 72 -3.83 -1.71 9.10
N VAL A 73 -3.04 -2.47 9.87
CA VAL A 73 -1.96 -3.33 9.41
C VAL A 73 -2.18 -4.72 10.01
N ILE A 74 -2.15 -5.73 9.16
CA ILE A 74 -2.52 -7.09 9.51
C ILE A 74 -1.33 -7.97 9.18
N GLY A 75 -0.88 -8.72 10.19
CA GLY A 75 0.13 -9.74 10.04
C GLY A 75 -0.51 -11.08 9.74
N VAL A 76 -0.02 -11.77 8.73
CA VAL A 76 -0.45 -13.12 8.36
C VAL A 76 0.75 -14.02 8.29
N VAL A 77 0.71 -15.12 9.03
CA VAL A 77 1.82 -16.07 9.16
C VAL A 77 1.35 -17.43 8.69
N GLY A 78 2.04 -18.00 7.70
CA GLY A 78 1.80 -19.36 7.23
C GLY A 78 2.79 -20.34 7.83
N VAL A 79 2.27 -21.44 8.36
CA VAL A 79 3.04 -22.56 8.92
C VAL A 79 2.41 -23.84 8.40
N ASP A 80 3.12 -24.58 7.56
CA ASP A 80 2.62 -25.76 6.86
C ASP A 80 1.30 -25.47 6.12
N GLU A 81 0.20 -26.15 6.49
CA GLU A 81 -1.14 -25.94 5.94
C GLU A 81 -1.99 -24.96 6.75
N LYS A 82 -1.45 -24.41 7.84
CA LYS A 82 -2.16 -23.48 8.73
C LYS A 82 -1.78 -22.04 8.42
N THR A 83 -2.73 -21.12 8.62
CA THR A 83 -2.51 -19.69 8.48
C THR A 83 -3.08 -18.97 9.68
N TYR A 84 -2.25 -18.15 10.30
CA TYR A 84 -2.57 -17.35 11.48
C TYR A 84 -2.68 -15.88 11.08
N VAL A 85 -3.67 -15.18 11.63
CA VAL A 85 -3.98 -13.79 11.27
C VAL A 85 -4.16 -12.96 12.53
N SER A 86 -3.51 -11.80 12.59
CA SER A 86 -3.71 -10.86 13.70
C SER A 86 -3.57 -9.41 13.24
N ASP A 87 -4.33 -8.52 13.88
CA ASP A 87 -4.16 -7.08 13.73
C ASP A 87 -2.94 -6.62 14.53
N ILE A 88 -1.99 -6.00 13.83
CA ILE A 88 -0.72 -5.54 14.40
C ILE A 88 -0.61 -4.01 14.44
N THR A 89 -1.73 -3.30 14.20
CA THR A 89 -1.76 -1.84 14.05
C THR A 89 -1.26 -1.13 15.30
N ASP A 90 -1.85 -1.36 16.47
CA ASP A 90 -1.50 -0.62 17.70
C ASP A 90 -0.78 -1.48 18.76
N SER A 91 -0.63 -2.78 18.50
CA SER A 91 -0.12 -3.73 19.49
C SER A 91 1.41 -3.86 19.47
N LEU A 92 2.06 -3.44 18.39
CA LEU A 92 3.51 -3.45 18.25
C LEU A 92 4.05 -2.02 18.36
N GLN A 93 5.18 -1.85 19.03
CA GLN A 93 5.86 -0.55 19.08
C GLN A 93 6.61 -0.27 17.77
N GLY A 94 6.65 0.99 17.36
CA GLY A 94 7.67 1.50 16.44
C GLY A 94 7.57 3.00 16.25
N THR A 95 8.14 3.50 15.15
CA THR A 95 8.51 4.92 15.04
C THR A 95 8.06 5.49 13.70
N GLN A 96 7.49 6.70 13.71
CA GLN A 96 7.21 7.45 12.49
C GLN A 96 8.45 8.21 12.01
N GLY A 97 8.66 8.23 10.70
CA GLY A 97 9.74 8.99 10.07
C GLY A 97 9.24 10.21 9.32
N SER A 98 9.07 11.33 10.03
CA SER A 98 8.93 12.67 9.47
C SER A 98 9.66 13.66 10.40
N LYS A 99 10.07 14.83 9.87
CA LYS A 99 11.02 15.79 10.49
C LYS A 99 10.72 16.30 11.92
N ASP A 100 9.62 15.89 12.51
CA ASP A 100 9.20 16.13 13.88
C ASP A 100 8.44 14.86 14.29
N ASP A 101 8.97 14.02 15.18
CA ASP A 101 8.25 13.60 16.40
C ASP A 101 9.05 12.54 17.20
N SER A 102 8.99 12.67 18.52
CA SER A 102 9.58 11.80 19.54
C SER A 102 8.49 11.19 20.44
N GLY A 103 7.33 10.89 19.86
CA GLY A 103 6.16 10.34 20.57
C GLY A 103 5.90 8.87 20.24
N ILE A 104 5.35 8.16 21.23
CA ILE A 104 4.69 6.86 21.02
C ILE A 104 3.54 7.11 20.04
N SER A 105 3.70 6.60 18.83
CA SER A 105 2.79 6.90 17.73
C SER A 105 1.91 5.70 17.46
N THR A 106 0.59 5.91 17.49
CA THR A 106 -0.37 4.96 16.92
C THR A 106 -0.05 4.82 15.43
N PHE A 107 0.06 3.58 14.94
CA PHE A 107 0.29 3.39 13.51
C PHE A 107 -0.96 3.70 12.68
N GLN A 108 -2.11 3.93 13.32
CA GLN A 108 -3.25 4.55 12.68
C GLN A 108 -3.00 6.06 12.48
N GLY A 109 -3.03 6.51 11.23
CA GLY A 109 -2.85 7.93 10.92
C GLY A 109 -2.42 8.26 9.50
N PRO A 110 -2.34 9.56 9.17
CA PRO A 110 -1.92 10.03 7.86
C PRO A 110 -0.41 9.88 7.65
N ILE A 111 -0.03 9.16 6.59
CA ILE A 111 1.34 9.12 6.08
C ILE A 111 1.45 10.17 4.97
N SER A 112 2.23 11.22 5.19
CA SER A 112 2.51 12.24 4.18
C SER A 112 3.11 11.64 2.91
N ALA A 113 2.99 12.33 1.77
CA ALA A 113 3.66 11.92 0.53
C ALA A 113 5.18 11.81 0.75
N GLY A 114 5.76 10.65 0.44
CA GLY A 114 7.16 10.33 0.71
C GLY A 114 7.47 9.94 2.17
N GLY A 115 6.51 10.01 3.08
CA GLY A 115 6.65 9.61 4.47
C GLY A 115 6.63 8.10 4.67
N TYR A 116 7.02 7.64 5.86
CA TYR A 116 7.05 6.23 6.21
C TYR A 116 6.80 5.96 7.69
N TYR A 117 6.35 4.74 7.96
CA TYR A 117 6.30 4.13 9.28
C TYR A 117 7.27 2.97 9.36
N LEU A 118 8.05 2.96 10.44
CA LEU A 118 8.94 1.87 10.78
C LEU A 118 8.28 1.02 11.87
N PHE A 119 7.77 -0.13 11.46
CA PHE A 119 7.20 -1.14 12.34
C PHE A 119 8.30 -1.93 13.05
N SER A 120 7.87 -2.77 13.99
CA SER A 120 8.74 -3.70 14.69
C SER A 120 9.45 -4.68 13.75
N LYS A 121 10.38 -5.44 14.32
CA LYS A 121 11.12 -6.48 13.60
C LYS A 121 10.17 -7.57 13.11
N PHE A 122 10.47 -8.20 11.98
CA PHE A 122 9.66 -9.31 11.46
C PHE A 122 9.55 -10.46 12.47
N ARG A 123 10.61 -10.77 13.23
CA ARG A 123 10.56 -11.75 14.32
C ARG A 123 9.44 -11.43 15.33
N ASN A 124 9.36 -10.17 15.78
CA ASN A 124 8.37 -9.74 16.75
C ASN A 124 6.95 -9.78 16.18
N ILE A 125 6.80 -9.44 14.90
CA ILE A 125 5.50 -9.52 14.20
C ILE A 125 5.05 -10.98 14.13
N ILE A 126 5.93 -11.90 13.74
CA ILE A 126 5.63 -13.33 13.67
C ILE A 126 5.22 -13.86 15.04
N SER A 127 6.03 -13.62 16.07
CA SER A 127 5.71 -14.06 17.44
C SER A 127 4.37 -13.51 17.91
N PHE A 128 4.10 -12.22 17.68
CA PHE A 128 2.84 -11.62 18.07
C PHE A 128 1.63 -12.25 17.36
N VAL A 129 1.72 -12.51 16.06
CA VAL A 129 0.62 -13.15 15.31
C VAL A 129 0.36 -14.56 15.82
N LEU A 130 1.42 -15.35 16.07
CA LEU A 130 1.31 -16.69 16.62
C LEU A 130 0.73 -16.65 18.05
N ASP A 131 1.20 -15.76 18.91
CA ASP A 131 0.74 -15.69 20.31
C ASP A 131 -0.75 -15.29 20.44
N ASN A 132 -1.29 -14.49 19.52
CA ASN A 132 -2.68 -14.03 19.58
C ASN A 132 -3.69 -14.97 18.93
N ASP A 133 -3.29 -15.74 17.91
CA ASP A 133 -4.21 -16.57 17.11
C ASP A 133 -4.03 -18.08 17.35
N VAL A 134 -2.92 -18.51 17.97
CA VAL A 134 -2.73 -19.91 18.37
C VAL A 134 -3.63 -20.21 19.58
N LYS A 135 -4.67 -21.00 19.33
CA LYS A 135 -5.55 -21.55 20.39
C LYS A 135 -4.73 -22.35 21.38
N GLU A 136 -5.12 -22.33 22.66
CA GLU A 136 -4.34 -22.93 23.77
C GLU A 136 -3.95 -24.41 23.59
N GLN A 137 -4.59 -25.15 22.68
CA GLN A 137 -4.28 -26.54 22.35
C GLN A 137 -3.12 -26.74 21.35
N ASP A 138 -2.75 -25.72 20.56
CA ASP A 138 -1.63 -25.74 19.61
C ASP A 138 -0.40 -24.99 20.17
N LYS A 139 -0.37 -24.74 21.49
CA LYS A 139 0.71 -24.01 22.21
C LYS A 139 2.06 -24.76 22.29
N ASP A 140 2.21 -25.91 21.65
CA ASP A 140 3.55 -26.48 21.45
C ASP A 140 4.30 -25.51 20.53
N GLY A 141 5.21 -24.74 21.14
CA GLY A 141 5.71 -23.46 20.64
C GLY A 141 6.22 -23.52 19.21
N ILE A 142 5.36 -23.07 18.27
CA ILE A 142 5.72 -22.87 16.87
C ILE A 142 6.87 -21.86 16.84
N SER A 143 8.03 -22.33 16.42
CA SER A 143 9.20 -21.47 16.35
C SER A 143 9.18 -20.64 15.08
N CYS A 144 9.82 -19.47 15.09
CA CYS A 144 9.93 -18.62 13.89
C CYS A 144 10.61 -19.34 12.71
N GLU A 145 11.34 -20.41 12.96
CA GLU A 145 12.07 -21.23 11.98
C GLU A 145 11.20 -22.28 11.28
N GLU A 146 9.96 -22.49 11.75
CA GLU A 146 8.94 -23.37 11.14
C GLU A 146 7.97 -22.58 10.24
N VAL A 147 8.04 -21.25 10.28
CA VAL A 147 7.21 -20.37 9.45
C VAL A 147 7.68 -20.43 8.00
N ASP A 148 6.74 -20.67 7.08
CA ASP A 148 6.99 -20.71 5.64
C ASP A 148 7.00 -19.30 5.03
N TYR A 149 6.04 -18.46 5.44
CA TYR A 149 5.90 -17.11 4.93
C TYR A 149 5.26 -16.17 5.94
N ILE A 150 5.55 -14.88 5.78
CA ILE A 150 4.84 -13.78 6.42
C ILE A 150 4.31 -12.83 5.35
N GLU A 151 3.02 -12.53 5.44
CA GLU A 151 2.35 -11.54 4.61
C GLU A 151 1.93 -10.34 5.47
N ILE A 152 2.30 -9.14 5.02
CA ILE A 152 1.88 -7.88 5.63
C ILE A 152 0.80 -7.29 4.75
N ARG A 153 -0.39 -7.12 5.31
CA ARG A 153 -1.54 -6.47 4.67
C ARG A 153 -1.76 -5.12 5.30
N VAL A 154 -2.07 -4.12 4.49
CA VAL A 154 -2.31 -2.74 4.91
C VAL A 154 -3.62 -2.29 4.32
N VAL A 155 -4.50 -1.76 5.16
CA VAL A 155 -5.72 -1.09 4.73
C VAL A 155 -5.54 0.40 4.93
N ALA A 156 -5.86 1.16 3.90
CA ALA A 156 -5.70 2.61 3.95
C ALA A 156 -6.78 3.33 3.14
N VAL A 157 -7.05 4.58 3.53
CA VAL A 157 -7.97 5.49 2.84
C VAL A 157 -7.17 6.57 2.13
N TYR A 158 -7.50 6.82 0.87
CA TYR A 158 -6.85 7.83 0.03
C TYR A 158 -7.88 8.84 -0.44
N GLY A 159 -7.56 10.13 -0.37
CA GLY A 159 -8.53 11.21 -0.62
C GLY A 159 -9.17 11.16 -2.01
N SER A 160 -8.43 10.69 -3.03
CA SER A 160 -8.95 10.56 -4.39
C SER A 160 -9.72 9.26 -4.66
N GLU A 161 -9.89 8.38 -3.65
CA GLU A 161 -10.60 7.11 -3.76
C GLU A 161 -11.80 7.08 -2.80
N ASN A 162 -12.98 6.72 -3.29
CA ASN A 162 -14.21 6.68 -2.47
C ASN A 162 -14.28 5.47 -1.51
N LYS A 163 -13.26 4.62 -1.48
CA LYS A 163 -13.26 3.34 -0.76
C LYS A 163 -11.87 3.04 -0.18
N PRO A 164 -11.79 2.29 0.93
CA PRO A 164 -10.52 1.78 1.43
C PRO A 164 -9.79 0.95 0.37
N VAL A 165 -8.48 1.12 0.32
CA VAL A 165 -7.57 0.44 -0.59
C VAL A 165 -6.73 -0.53 0.23
N GLY A 166 -6.72 -1.80 -0.20
CA GLY A 166 -5.85 -2.83 0.38
C GLY A 166 -4.51 -2.89 -0.35
N PHE A 167 -3.45 -3.07 0.41
CA PHE A 167 -2.10 -3.34 -0.07
C PHE A 167 -1.58 -4.58 0.64
N TYR A 168 -0.81 -5.41 -0.03
CA TYR A 168 -0.16 -6.54 0.62
C TYR A 168 1.21 -6.82 0.03
N ARG A 169 2.07 -7.42 0.85
CA ARG A 169 3.34 -7.97 0.42
C ARG A 169 3.68 -9.20 1.24
N GLN A 170 4.05 -10.27 0.54
CA GLN A 170 4.50 -11.52 1.12
C GLN A 170 6.03 -11.63 1.09
N PHE A 171 6.58 -12.19 2.16
CA PHE A 171 7.96 -12.58 2.31
C PHE A 171 8.01 -14.04 2.70
N ASN A 172 8.62 -14.87 1.87
CA ASN A 172 8.88 -16.27 2.19
C ASN A 172 10.12 -16.34 3.09
N LEU A 173 10.15 -17.29 4.02
CA LEU A 173 11.29 -17.50 4.90
C LEU A 173 12.16 -18.60 4.30
N GLY A 174 13.43 -18.30 4.08
CA GLY A 174 14.42 -19.24 3.56
C GLY A 174 15.55 -19.45 4.56
N LYS A 175 15.99 -20.69 4.75
CA LYS A 175 17.14 -21.00 5.60
C LYS A 175 18.45 -20.75 4.83
N SER A 176 19.36 -20.00 5.42
CA SER A 176 20.71 -19.78 4.89
C SER A 176 21.73 -19.99 6.01
N GLY A 177 22.17 -21.24 6.17
CA GLY A 177 23.03 -21.63 7.28
C GLY A 177 22.27 -21.58 8.61
N ALA A 178 22.76 -20.78 9.57
CA ALA A 178 22.14 -20.62 10.89
C ALA A 178 21.09 -19.49 10.94
N GLU A 179 20.96 -18.67 9.88
CA GLU A 179 20.01 -17.56 9.86
C GLU A 179 18.81 -17.83 8.94
N THR A 180 17.65 -17.36 9.39
CA THR A 180 16.43 -17.31 8.58
C THR A 180 16.37 -15.98 7.82
N LEU A 181 16.41 -16.07 6.50
CA LEU A 181 16.31 -14.94 5.60
C LEU A 181 14.87 -14.72 5.17
N LEU A 182 14.45 -13.46 5.14
CA LEU A 182 13.26 -13.05 4.44
C LEU A 182 13.58 -13.04 2.93
N ILE A 183 12.67 -13.51 2.10
CA ILE A 183 12.79 -13.49 0.65
C ILE A 183 11.49 -12.89 0.12
N PRO A 184 11.52 -11.68 -0.46
CA PRO A 184 10.30 -11.07 -0.99
C PRO A 184 9.79 -11.93 -2.14
N ASP A 185 8.54 -12.36 -2.07
CA ASP A 185 7.89 -13.15 -3.13
C ASP A 185 7.71 -12.31 -4.40
N THR A 186 7.45 -11.02 -4.20
CA THR A 186 7.25 -10.04 -5.27
C THR A 186 8.19 -8.83 -5.13
N PHE A 187 8.59 -8.29 -6.28
CA PHE A 187 9.43 -7.09 -6.35
C PHE A 187 8.73 -5.86 -5.75
N THR A 188 7.41 -5.78 -5.90
CA THR A 188 6.58 -4.64 -5.46
C THR A 188 5.42 -5.07 -4.59
N THR A 189 5.00 -4.20 -3.66
CA THR A 189 3.72 -4.33 -2.96
C THR A 189 2.57 -4.34 -3.95
N LEU A 190 1.71 -5.34 -3.80
CA LEU A 190 0.54 -5.50 -4.65
C LEU A 190 -0.62 -4.70 -4.06
N ARG A 191 -1.26 -3.91 -4.90
CA ARG A 191 -2.47 -3.17 -4.57
C ARG A 191 -3.68 -4.00 -4.96
N MET A 192 -4.72 -4.00 -4.13
CA MET A 192 -6.00 -4.63 -4.41
C MET A 192 -7.09 -3.59 -4.72
N PRO A 193 -7.16 -3.04 -5.95
CA PRO A 193 -8.15 -2.02 -6.29
C PRO A 193 -9.52 -2.59 -6.72
N ARG A 194 -9.64 -3.88 -7.05
CA ARG A 194 -10.84 -4.36 -7.77
C ARG A 194 -12.02 -4.61 -6.84
N ARG A 195 -13.25 -4.30 -7.30
CA ARG A 195 -14.51 -4.59 -6.57
C ARG A 195 -14.68 -6.04 -6.11
N LYS A 196 -14.05 -7.01 -6.79
CA LYS A 196 -14.02 -8.43 -6.35
C LYS A 196 -13.00 -8.68 -5.24
N GLU A 197 -11.85 -8.00 -5.28
CA GLU A 197 -10.80 -8.02 -4.25
C GLU A 197 -11.23 -7.23 -3.00
N GLN A 198 -12.21 -6.33 -3.11
CA GLN A 198 -12.83 -5.69 -1.94
C GLN A 198 -13.54 -6.68 -1.00
N LYS A 199 -13.96 -7.85 -1.52
CA LYS A 199 -14.44 -8.92 -0.63
C LYS A 199 -13.33 -9.39 0.29
N TRP A 200 -12.09 -9.42 -0.18
CA TRP A 200 -10.93 -9.85 0.60
C TRP A 200 -10.58 -8.83 1.67
N VAL A 201 -10.59 -7.54 1.32
CA VAL A 201 -10.40 -6.47 2.32
C VAL A 201 -11.49 -6.51 3.40
N LYS A 202 -12.75 -6.77 3.02
CA LYS A 202 -13.83 -7.00 4.00
C LYS A 202 -13.61 -8.26 4.82
N THR A 203 -13.17 -9.35 4.20
CA THR A 203 -12.83 -10.59 4.90
C THR A 203 -11.72 -10.36 5.93
N TRP A 204 -10.69 -9.59 5.58
CA TRP A 204 -9.62 -9.22 6.50
C TRP A 204 -10.14 -8.42 7.69
N LEU A 205 -10.99 -7.43 7.45
CA LEU A 205 -11.60 -6.66 8.55
C LEU A 205 -12.51 -7.53 9.42
N SER A 206 -13.30 -8.44 8.82
CA SER A 206 -14.16 -9.37 9.58
C SER A 206 -13.40 -10.45 10.35
N GLN A 207 -12.14 -10.71 9.99
CA GLN A 207 -11.26 -11.62 10.74
C GLN A 207 -10.70 -10.97 12.00
N ILE A 208 -10.81 -9.64 12.11
CA ILE A 208 -10.25 -8.84 13.20
C ILE A 208 -11.34 -8.34 14.15
N GLU A 209 -12.58 -8.15 13.66
CA GLU A 209 -13.71 -7.79 14.51
C GLU A 209 -14.03 -8.93 15.50
N PRO A 210 -13.98 -8.68 16.83
CA PRO A 210 -14.48 -9.65 17.79
C PRO A 210 -15.98 -9.84 17.56
N GLN A 211 -16.43 -11.09 17.46
CA GLN A 211 -17.86 -11.40 17.51
C GLN A 211 -18.37 -10.97 18.89
N GLU A 212 -19.17 -9.89 18.92
CA GLU A 212 -19.96 -9.50 20.10
C GLU A 212 -20.92 -10.62 20.54
#